data_AF-A0A9D1W1C4-F1
#
_entry.id   AF-A0A9D1W1C4-F1
#
_cell.length_a   1.000
_cell.length_b   1.000
_cell.length_c   1.000
_cell.angle_alpha   90.00
_cell.angle_beta   90.00
_cell.angle_gamma   90.00
#
_symmetry.space_group_name_H-M   'P 1'
#
loop_
_entity.id
_entity.type
_entity.pdbx_description
1 polymer ?
#
loop_
_entity_poly.entity_id
_entity_poly.type
_entity_poly.pdbx_seq_one_letter_code
_entity_poly.pdbx_strand_id
1 'polypeptide(L)'
;MEPNTPLPSSAYRQMIVSLTATFVVIELFFIAFAVYLFIMPDNGLTYGIVFAVIAAVIAAVYVVMLLVLLKKLRRAYACEGIDPKERKRRK
;
A
#
# COMPACT_ATOMS: atom_id res chain seq x y z
N MET A 1 -6.43 -19.35 25.86
CA MET A 1 -5.80 -18.56 24.77
C MET A 1 -6.90 -17.72 24.15
N GLU A 2 -7.11 -16.50 24.64
CA GLU A 2 -8.06 -15.56 24.03
C GLU A 2 -7.40 -14.91 22.81
N PRO A 3 -7.84 -15.18 21.56
CA PRO A 3 -7.15 -14.68 20.39
C PRO A 3 -8.07 -13.74 19.62
N ASN A 4 -8.62 -12.68 20.22
CA ASN A 4 -9.55 -11.79 19.51
C ASN A 4 -9.56 -10.33 20.02
N THR A 5 -8.49 -9.84 20.64
CA THR A 5 -8.37 -8.37 20.81
C THR A 5 -7.98 -7.76 19.46
N PRO A 6 -8.81 -6.87 18.87
CA PRO A 6 -8.46 -6.21 17.62
C PRO A 6 -7.16 -5.41 17.80
N LEU A 7 -6.27 -5.47 16.81
CA LEU A 7 -5.01 -4.72 16.82
C LEU A 7 -5.29 -3.21 17.03
N PRO A 8 -4.41 -2.49 17.75
CA PRO A 8 -4.61 -1.08 18.00
C PRO A 8 -4.53 -0.26 16.69
N SER A 9 -5.28 0.84 16.62
CA SER A 9 -5.34 1.70 15.42
C SER A 9 -3.98 2.28 15.02
N SER A 10 -3.06 2.45 15.98
CA SER A 10 -1.67 2.83 15.76
C SER A 10 -0.87 1.78 14.97
N ALA A 11 -1.08 0.49 15.27
CA ALA A 11 -0.44 -0.61 14.56
C ALA A 11 -0.92 -0.70 13.11
N TYR A 12 -2.23 -0.54 12.86
CA TYR A 12 -2.76 -0.45 11.49
C TYR A 12 -2.19 0.74 10.72
N ARG A 13 -2.01 1.90 11.36
CA ARG A 13 -1.36 3.07 10.74
C ARG A 13 0.08 2.79 10.35
N GLN A 14 0.87 2.18 11.24
CA GLN A 14 2.25 1.80 10.93
C GLN A 14 2.31 0.76 9.81
N MET A 15 1.43 -0.24 9.82
CA MET A 15 1.32 -1.22 8.74
C MET A 15 1.02 -0.55 7.40
N ILE A 16 0.07 0.39 7.35
CA ILE A 16 -0.23 1.14 6.11
C ILE A 16 1.01 1.91 5.66
N VAL A 17 1.64 2.70 6.54
CA VAL A 17 2.81 3.52 6.16
C VAL A 17 3.97 2.66 5.67
N SER A 18 4.29 1.56 6.39
CA SER A 18 5.35 0.64 5.99
C SER A 18 5.04 -0.04 4.67
N LEU A 19 3.80 -0.52 4.48
CA LEU A 19 3.37 -1.15 3.23
C LEU A 19 3.44 -0.16 2.07
N THR A 20 2.93 1.06 2.25
CA THR A 20 2.99 2.13 1.26
C THR A 20 4.42 2.44 0.85
N ALA A 21 5.33 2.60 1.82
CA ALA A 21 6.73 2.91 1.52
C ALA A 21 7.39 1.81 0.68
N THR A 22 7.22 0.54 1.06
CA THR A 22 7.78 -0.59 0.31
C THR A 22 7.21 -0.67 -1.10
N PHE A 23 5.90 -0.54 -1.26
CA PHE A 23 5.26 -0.61 -2.57
C PHE A 23 5.68 0.53 -3.49
N VAL A 24 5.78 1.76 -2.98
CA VAL A 24 6.24 2.91 -3.78
C VAL A 24 7.66 2.69 -4.32
N VAL A 25 8.56 2.13 -3.51
CA VAL A 25 9.93 1.82 -3.95
C VAL A 25 9.94 0.77 -5.06
N ILE A 26 9.15 -0.30 -4.90
CA ILE A 26 9.02 -1.35 -5.91
C ILE A 26 8.44 -0.76 -7.20
N GLU A 27 7.37 0.01 -7.11
CA GLU A 27 6.70 0.61 -8.26
C GLU A 27 7.64 1.53 -9.06
N LEU A 28 8.39 2.40 -8.36
CA LEU A 28 9.38 3.27 -9.00
C LEU A 28 10.47 2.47 -9.72
N PHE A 29 10.92 1.35 -9.13
CA PHE A 29 11.90 0.48 -9.76
C PHE A 29 11.34 -0.16 -11.04
N PHE A 30 10.12 -0.69 -10.99
CA PHE A 30 9.47 -1.29 -12.15
C PHE A 30 9.23 -0.28 -13.28
N ILE A 31 8.78 0.94 -12.95
CA ILE A 31 8.58 2.00 -13.94
C ILE A 31 9.92 2.41 -14.57
N ALA A 32 10.96 2.65 -13.76
CA ALA A 32 12.28 3.01 -14.26
C ALA A 32 12.86 1.91 -15.16
N PHE A 33 12.68 0.64 -14.78
CA PHE A 33 13.13 -0.50 -15.56
C PHE A 33 12.33 -0.68 -16.85
N ALA A 34 11.02 -0.45 -16.84
CA ALA A 34 10.19 -0.46 -18.04
C ALA A 34 10.64 0.64 -19.02
N VAL A 35 10.89 1.86 -18.54
CA VAL A 35 11.41 2.97 -19.35
C VAL A 35 12.77 2.62 -19.96
N TYR A 36 13.67 2.01 -19.18
CA TYR A 36 14.95 1.55 -19.69
C TYR A 36 14.80 0.53 -20.83
N LEU A 37 13.89 -0.44 -20.67
CA LEU A 37 13.61 -1.44 -21.71
C LEU A 37 13.03 -0.82 -22.98
N PHE A 38 12.18 0.21 -22.87
CA PHE A 38 11.66 0.91 -24.06
C PHE A 38 12.74 1.57 -24.92
N ILE A 39 13.89 1.90 -24.34
CA ILE A 39 15.01 2.55 -25.05
C ILE A 39 15.94 1.49 -25.70
N MET A 40 15.81 0.21 -25.34
CA MET A 40 16.64 -0.85 -25.94
C MET A 40 16.18 -1.22 -27.36
N PRO A 41 17.11 -1.32 -28.32
CA PRO A 41 16.80 -1.55 -29.73
C PRO A 41 16.30 -2.98 -30.04
N ASP A 42 16.69 -3.98 -29.24
CA ASP A 42 16.33 -5.38 -29.47
C ASP A 42 15.20 -5.82 -28.53
N ASN A 43 13.98 -5.99 -29.07
CA ASN A 43 12.78 -6.46 -28.36
C ASN A 43 12.38 -5.65 -27.11
N GLY A 44 13.01 -4.50 -26.86
CA GLY A 44 12.82 -3.66 -25.68
C GLY A 44 11.38 -3.19 -25.48
N LEU A 45 10.64 -2.98 -26.57
CA LEU A 45 9.23 -2.62 -26.55
C LEU A 45 8.35 -3.73 -25.95
N THR A 46 8.54 -4.98 -26.37
CA THR A 46 7.76 -6.12 -25.87
C THR A 46 8.02 -6.34 -24.38
N TYR A 47 9.29 -6.32 -23.97
CA TYR A 47 9.64 -6.44 -22.56
C TYR A 47 9.15 -5.24 -21.75
N GLY A 48 9.26 -4.01 -22.26
CA GLY A 48 8.74 -2.80 -21.63
C GLY A 48 7.23 -2.89 -21.36
N ILE A 49 6.45 -3.37 -22.34
CA ILE A 49 5.01 -3.61 -22.17
C ILE A 49 4.73 -4.66 -21.10
N VAL A 50 5.45 -5.80 -21.11
CA VAL A 50 5.28 -6.85 -20.10
C VAL A 50 5.56 -6.31 -18.69
N PHE A 51 6.64 -5.56 -18.50
CA PHE A 51 6.98 -4.96 -17.21
C PHE A 51 5.97 -3.89 -16.78
N ALA A 52 5.44 -3.09 -17.71
CA ALA A 52 4.37 -2.14 -17.43
C ALA A 52 3.07 -2.82 -16.97
N VAL A 53 2.71 -3.96 -17.59
CA VAL A 53 1.55 -4.76 -17.16
C VAL A 53 1.77 -5.33 -15.76
N ILE A 54 2.97 -5.86 -15.47
CA ILE A 54 3.31 -6.37 -14.13
C ILE A 54 3.20 -5.26 -13.09
N ALA A 55 3.73 -4.06 -13.36
CA ALA A 55 3.60 -2.90 -12.49
C ALA A 55 2.13 -2.56 -12.22
N ALA A 56 1.29 -2.50 -13.26
CA ALA A 56 -0.14 -2.24 -13.13
C ALA A 56 -0.86 -3.28 -12.25
N VAL A 57 -0.50 -4.56 -12.35
CA VAL A 57 -1.06 -5.63 -11.50
C VAL A 57 -0.62 -5.45 -10.03
N ILE A 58 0.66 -5.14 -9.79
CA ILE A 58 1.20 -4.89 -8.44
C ILE A 58 0.48 -3.69 -7.80
N ALA A 59 0.29 -2.61 -8.56
CA ALA A 59 -0.45 -1.43 -8.12
C ALA A 59 -1.91 -1.76 -7.77
N ALA A 60 -2.59 -2.59 -8.58
CA ALA A 60 -3.96 -3.02 -8.28
C ALA A 60 -4.05 -3.83 -6.98
N VAL A 61 -3.13 -4.77 -6.76
CA VAL A 61 -3.05 -5.56 -5.50
C VAL A 61 -2.82 -4.63 -4.31
N TYR A 62 -1.91 -3.67 -4.44
CA TYR A 62 -1.64 -2.68 -3.40
C TYR A 62 -2.87 -1.86 -3.03
N VAL A 63 -3.63 -1.37 -4.02
CA VAL A 63 -4.86 -0.61 -3.79
C VAL A 63 -5.87 -1.45 -3.02
N VAL A 64 -6.06 -2.72 -3.38
CA VAL A 64 -6.96 -3.62 -2.66
C VAL A 64 -6.50 -3.82 -1.21
N MET A 65 -5.21 -4.08 -0.98
CA MET A 65 -4.66 -4.23 0.38
C MET A 65 -4.87 -2.96 1.21
N LEU A 66 -4.63 -1.79 0.63
CA LEU A 66 -4.82 -0.50 1.29
C LEU A 66 -6.29 -0.26 1.67
N LEU A 67 -7.23 -0.58 0.78
CA LEU A 67 -8.66 -0.49 1.07
C LEU A 67 -9.08 -1.45 2.20
N VAL A 68 -8.54 -2.67 2.22
CA VAL A 68 -8.78 -3.63 3.31
C VAL A 68 -8.21 -3.12 4.64
N LEU A 69 -6.99 -2.60 4.64
CA LEU A 69 -6.36 -2.03 5.84
C LEU A 69 -7.10 -0.79 6.33
N LEU A 70 -7.53 0.11 5.44
CA LEU A 70 -8.34 1.28 5.79
C LEU A 70 -9.70 0.87 6.37
N LYS A 71 -10.34 -0.17 5.81
CA LYS A 71 -11.60 -0.71 6.33
C LYS A 71 -11.41 -1.31 7.74
N LYS A 72 -10.31 -2.05 7.96
CA LYS A 72 -9.94 -2.57 9.28
C LYS A 72 -9.61 -1.45 10.27
N LEU A 73 -8.86 -0.43 9.83
CA LEU A 73 -8.53 0.75 10.62
C LEU A 73 -9.79 1.51 11.07
N ARG A 74 -10.78 1.71 10.18
CA ARG A 74 -12.06 2.34 10.55
C ARG A 74 -12.82 1.54 11.60
N ARG A 75 -12.82 0.20 11.50
CA ARG A 75 -13.43 -0.68 12.50
C ARG A 75 -12.69 -0.61 13.84
N ALA A 76 -11.35 -0.61 13.81
CA ALA A 76 -10.53 -0.44 15.01
C ALA A 76 -10.82 0.90 15.70
N TYR A 77 -10.92 2.01 14.95
CA TYR A 77 -11.32 3.31 15.50
C TYR A 77 -12.71 3.30 16.14
N ALA A 78 -13.68 2.60 15.53
CA ALA A 78 -15.02 2.47 16.09
C ALA A 78 -15.03 1.64 17.39
N CYS A 79 -14.21 0.58 17.47
CA CYS A 79 -14.09 -0.26 18.67
C CYS A 79 -13.28 0.40 19.79
N GLU A 80 -12.27 1.22 19.47
CA GLU A 80 -11.48 1.95 20.45
C GLU A 80 -12.22 3.14 21.07
N GLY A 81 -13.41 3.50 20.57
CA GLY A 81 -14.23 4.58 21.12
C GLY A 81 -13.55 5.95 21.07
N ILE A 82 -12.50 6.12 20.24
CA ILE A 82 -11.78 7.39 20.09
C ILE A 82 -12.70 8.36 19.35
N ASP A 83 -13.50 9.05 20.15
CA ASP A 83 -14.23 10.24 19.76
C ASP A 83 -13.23 11.18 19.04
N PRO A 84 -13.50 11.61 17.79
CA PRO A 84 -12.64 12.54 17.06
C PRO A 84 -12.33 13.83 17.83
N LYS A 85 -13.03 14.12 18.94
CA LYS A 85 -12.72 15.20 19.89
C LYS A 85 -11.42 15.03 20.68
N GLU A 86 -10.96 13.82 21.03
CA GLU A 86 -9.73 13.67 21.83
C GLU A 86 -8.45 13.95 21.02
N ARG A 87 -8.48 13.66 19.71
CA ARG A 87 -7.34 13.91 18.82
C ARG A 87 -7.07 15.41 18.58
N LYS A 88 -8.05 16.27 18.85
CA LYS A 88 -7.89 17.74 18.83
C LYS A 88 -7.35 18.32 20.15
N ARG A 89 -7.31 17.56 21.25
CA ARG A 89 -6.83 18.05 22.56
C ARG A 89 -5.34 17.80 22.84
N ARG A 90 -4.65 17.04 21.99
CA ARG A 90 -3.20 16.76 22.08
C ARG A 90 -2.35 17.49 21.02
N LYS A 91 -2.94 18.41 20.26
CA LYS A 91 -2.23 19.39 19.43
C LYS A 91 -2.44 20.76 20.03
#